data_AF-A0A349ZPZ7-F1
#
_entry.id   AF-A0A349ZPZ7-F1
#
_cell.length_a   1.000
_cell.length_b   1.000
_cell.length_c   1.000
_cell.angle_alpha   90.00
_cell.angle_beta   90.00
_cell.angle_gamma   90.00
#
_symmetry.space_group_name_H-M   'P 1'
#
loop_
_entity.id
_entity.type
_entity.pdbx_description
1 polymer ?
#
loop_
_entity_poly.entity_id
_entity_poly.type
_entity_poly.pdbx_seq_one_letter_code
_entity_poly.pdbx_strand_id
1 'polypeptide(L)'
;LTVQRSAYVLNAFSCALGLGYSEIDLNESVNYKELAEKYEKEGQRDIAALMYDVVSSVGNEEARYRTGTALLKSEVREARQKGFEILKGIDRKDALYLTAMEYIEGKLVERDFTKACYYLTRSMPYPKAMLEMGKLYFYGWGTKPDLHKAIKLFERYIKESSKGRDSSGETDVAAALGATPFLIECYFEDILCTRSFRSMEKLTALADYHGWRMARRYLLSYYSDNESDHYNEFLSEKYRKKLEKNKANPYVREASVRGGLGSLMMDLKITSALYMHSDGKYEDAAVNLRDHLILGEEINTEGREDNAALSYLLMGELFFRSGAVGRNLLRAEIYIKNYLDTVSRKREPANYTNALVLYSKLLLEHKLGTPKWNSADKCLELAEEISGQPVKEEIIADMLKLVRYYGNRGELLKAVTCLEKAVDYGYRDDYSIIGMVYLNGDEGIERDVSKGFFWLKKFYDDYMMERLALEEEVDIGSIEYQLGECYYNGLGVEESRMDAMVYYERAADRGLEAARKKIDIAT
;
A
#
# COMPACT_ATOMS: atom_id res chain seq x y z
N LEU A 1 -31.04 -38.43 -15.11
CA LEU A 1 -31.14 -39.79 -15.68
C LEU A 1 -31.70 -40.71 -14.60
N THR A 2 -32.52 -41.70 -14.92
CA THR A 2 -32.86 -42.75 -13.93
C THR A 2 -31.60 -43.55 -13.61
N VAL A 3 -31.48 -44.13 -12.41
CA VAL A 3 -30.32 -44.94 -11.97
C VAL A 3 -29.91 -45.98 -13.03
N GLN A 4 -30.90 -46.63 -13.65
CA GLN A 4 -30.70 -47.59 -14.73
C GLN A 4 -30.07 -46.96 -15.99
N ARG A 5 -30.47 -45.75 -16.39
CA ARG A 5 -29.91 -45.09 -17.58
C ARG A 5 -28.47 -44.61 -17.34
N SER A 6 -28.15 -44.18 -16.13
CA SER A 6 -26.78 -43.80 -15.75
C SER A 6 -25.81 -44.99 -15.81
N ALA A 7 -26.27 -46.17 -15.41
CA ALA A 7 -25.51 -47.43 -15.51
C ALA A 7 -25.20 -47.84 -16.96
N TYR A 8 -26.16 -47.70 -17.88
CA TYR A 8 -25.92 -47.98 -19.31
C TYR A 8 -24.88 -47.07 -19.93
N VAL A 9 -24.84 -45.79 -19.53
CA VAL A 9 -23.86 -44.81 -20.03
C VAL A 9 -22.44 -45.14 -19.52
N LEU A 10 -22.31 -45.55 -18.25
CA LEU A 10 -21.03 -45.97 -17.67
C LEU A 10 -20.49 -47.26 -18.30
N ASN A 11 -21.35 -48.25 -18.57
CA ASN A 11 -20.97 -49.51 -19.21
C ASN A 11 -20.51 -49.30 -20.67
N ALA A 12 -21.19 -48.44 -21.43
CA ALA A 12 -20.80 -48.10 -22.78
C ALA A 12 -19.42 -47.41 -22.83
N PHE A 13 -19.10 -46.59 -21.83
CA PHE A 13 -17.81 -45.87 -21.74
C PHE A 13 -16.64 -46.75 -21.29
N SER A 14 -16.85 -47.65 -20.32
CA SER A 14 -15.81 -48.62 -19.90
C SER A 14 -15.37 -49.50 -21.07
N CYS A 15 -16.33 -49.92 -21.91
CA CYS A 15 -16.05 -50.66 -23.13
C CYS A 15 -15.29 -49.81 -24.17
N ALA A 16 -15.64 -48.53 -24.32
CA ALA A 16 -15.00 -47.62 -25.28
C ALA A 16 -13.54 -47.27 -24.92
N LEU A 17 -13.18 -47.30 -23.64
CA LEU A 17 -11.82 -46.99 -23.15
C LEU A 17 -10.90 -48.22 -23.05
N GLY A 18 -11.37 -49.41 -23.45
CA GLY A 18 -10.57 -50.65 -23.39
C GLY A 18 -10.26 -51.14 -21.97
N LEU A 19 -10.94 -50.58 -20.97
CA LEU A 19 -10.86 -51.01 -19.58
C LEU A 19 -11.67 -52.30 -19.48
N GLY A 20 -10.97 -53.42 -19.25
CA GLY A 20 -11.54 -54.76 -19.26
C GLY A 20 -12.85 -54.86 -18.49
N TYR A 21 -13.78 -55.62 -19.06
CA TYR A 21 -15.13 -55.84 -18.55
C TYR A 21 -15.06 -56.37 -17.10
N SER A 22 -15.38 -55.53 -16.11
CA SER A 22 -15.83 -56.04 -14.82
C SER A 22 -17.34 -55.94 -14.82
N GLU A 23 -18.02 -57.09 -14.84
CA GLU A 23 -19.45 -57.18 -14.54
C GLU A 23 -19.68 -56.57 -13.16
N ILE A 24 -20.10 -55.31 -13.14
CA ILE A 24 -20.63 -54.70 -11.93
C ILE A 24 -22.06 -55.19 -11.84
N ASP A 25 -22.31 -56.16 -10.95
CA ASP A 25 -23.68 -56.58 -10.62
C ASP A 25 -24.36 -55.46 -9.83
N LEU A 26 -25.31 -54.79 -10.48
CA LEU A 26 -25.98 -53.58 -10.00
C LEU A 26 -27.22 -53.88 -9.14
N ASN A 27 -27.52 -55.17 -8.90
CA ASN A 27 -28.57 -55.59 -7.97
C ASN A 27 -28.06 -55.77 -6.52
N GLU A 28 -26.76 -55.86 -6.31
CA GLU A 28 -26.17 -55.63 -5.00
C GLU A 28 -25.94 -54.13 -4.83
N SER A 29 -26.24 -53.61 -3.65
CA SER A 29 -26.16 -52.18 -3.32
C SER A 29 -24.72 -51.67 -3.37
N VAL A 30 -24.18 -51.44 -4.55
CA VAL A 30 -22.84 -50.85 -4.71
C VAL A 30 -22.94 -49.37 -4.39
N ASN A 31 -22.30 -48.97 -3.29
CA ASN A 31 -22.18 -47.58 -2.90
C ASN A 31 -21.30 -46.86 -3.93
N TYR A 32 -21.91 -46.26 -4.98
CA TYR A 32 -21.21 -45.53 -6.05
C TYR A 32 -20.20 -44.48 -5.53
N LYS A 33 -20.38 -44.04 -4.28
CA LYS A 33 -19.43 -43.22 -3.52
C LYS A 33 -18.09 -43.93 -3.26
N GLU A 34 -18.11 -45.16 -2.76
CA GLU A 34 -16.88 -45.94 -2.47
C GLU A 34 -16.13 -46.27 -3.76
N LEU A 35 -16.87 -46.47 -4.84
CA LEU A 35 -16.30 -46.74 -6.15
C LEU A 35 -15.63 -45.49 -6.75
N ALA A 36 -16.27 -44.32 -6.65
CA ALA A 36 -15.65 -43.05 -7.06
C ALA A 36 -14.39 -42.73 -6.25
N GLU A 37 -14.41 -42.95 -4.94
CA GLU A 37 -13.26 -42.77 -4.04
C GLU A 37 -12.10 -43.73 -4.40
N LYS A 38 -12.40 -44.95 -4.86
CA LYS A 38 -11.40 -45.91 -5.33
C LYS A 38 -10.73 -45.43 -6.63
N TYR A 39 -11.51 -45.02 -7.62
CA TYR A 39 -10.98 -44.54 -8.90
C TYR A 39 -10.18 -43.23 -8.76
N GLU A 40 -10.55 -42.37 -7.81
CA GLU A 40 -9.77 -41.17 -7.47
C GLU A 40 -8.41 -41.53 -6.86
N LYS A 41 -8.35 -42.51 -5.95
CA LYS A 41 -7.08 -43.03 -5.39
C LYS A 41 -6.20 -43.70 -6.44
N GLU A 42 -6.80 -44.33 -7.44
CA GLU A 42 -6.11 -44.98 -8.56
C GLU A 42 -5.69 -43.97 -9.65
N GLY A 43 -5.97 -42.67 -9.48
CA GLY A 43 -5.57 -41.61 -10.42
C GLY A 43 -6.47 -41.47 -11.64
N GLN A 44 -7.57 -42.20 -11.73
CA GLN A 44 -8.51 -42.20 -12.85
C GLN A 44 -9.57 -41.11 -12.66
N ARG A 45 -9.12 -39.85 -12.75
CA ARG A 45 -9.90 -38.65 -12.38
C ARG A 45 -11.17 -38.44 -13.23
N ASP A 46 -11.14 -38.83 -14.50
CA ASP A 46 -12.29 -38.67 -15.42
C ASP A 46 -13.44 -39.65 -15.10
N ILE A 47 -13.10 -40.88 -14.71
CA ILE A 47 -14.06 -41.91 -14.30
C ILE A 47 -14.66 -41.54 -12.93
N ALA A 48 -13.82 -41.07 -12.00
CA ALA A 48 -14.29 -40.55 -10.73
C ALA A 48 -15.26 -39.36 -10.93
N ALA A 49 -14.91 -38.40 -11.79
CA ALA A 49 -15.75 -37.24 -12.13
C ALA A 49 -17.14 -37.65 -12.67
N LEU A 50 -17.20 -38.64 -13.55
CA LEU A 50 -18.45 -39.19 -14.10
C LEU A 50 -19.28 -39.94 -13.05
N MET A 51 -18.63 -40.74 -12.19
CA MET A 51 -19.32 -41.43 -11.09
C MET A 51 -19.88 -40.43 -10.07
N TYR A 52 -19.14 -39.35 -9.80
CA TYR A 52 -19.62 -38.24 -8.98
C TYR A 52 -20.81 -37.51 -9.64
N ASP A 53 -20.81 -37.32 -10.96
CA ASP A 53 -21.95 -36.73 -11.69
C ASP A 53 -23.23 -37.58 -11.52
N VAL A 54 -23.09 -38.91 -11.59
CA VAL A 54 -24.20 -39.86 -11.31
C VAL A 54 -24.65 -39.78 -9.86
N VAL A 55 -23.73 -39.71 -8.89
CA VAL A 55 -24.04 -39.53 -7.47
C VAL A 55 -24.75 -38.19 -7.21
N SER A 56 -24.38 -37.11 -7.90
CA SER A 56 -25.00 -35.79 -7.77
C SER A 56 -26.46 -35.77 -8.26
N SER A 57 -26.78 -36.59 -9.26
CA SER A 57 -28.13 -36.70 -9.83
C SER A 57 -29.11 -37.50 -8.97
N VAL A 58 -28.62 -38.22 -7.94
CA VAL A 58 -29.41 -39.13 -7.09
C VAL A 58 -29.28 -38.78 -5.58
N GLY A 59 -28.29 -37.99 -5.16
CA GLY A 59 -27.80 -37.98 -3.77
C GLY A 59 -28.03 -36.72 -2.90
N ASN A 60 -28.04 -36.97 -1.59
CA ASN A 60 -28.02 -36.04 -0.44
C ASN A 60 -26.97 -34.90 -0.60
N GLU A 61 -27.19 -33.75 0.03
CA GLU A 61 -26.34 -32.54 -0.02
C GLU A 61 -24.85 -32.81 0.23
N GLU A 62 -24.51 -33.71 1.16
CA GLU A 62 -23.12 -34.12 1.44
C GLU A 62 -22.44 -34.80 0.23
N ALA A 63 -23.20 -35.58 -0.54
CA ALA A 63 -22.67 -36.26 -1.72
C ALA A 63 -22.44 -35.27 -2.87
N ARG A 64 -23.34 -34.27 -3.01
CA ARG A 64 -23.17 -33.15 -3.94
C ARG A 64 -21.97 -32.28 -3.57
N TYR A 65 -21.76 -32.02 -2.28
CA TYR A 65 -20.58 -31.30 -1.80
C TYR A 65 -19.28 -32.03 -2.16
N ARG A 66 -19.14 -33.31 -1.79
CA ARG A 66 -17.94 -34.11 -2.11
C ARG A 66 -17.66 -34.16 -3.60
N THR A 67 -18.69 -34.42 -4.39
CA THR A 67 -18.64 -34.37 -5.87
C THR A 67 -18.10 -33.04 -6.37
N GLY A 68 -18.69 -31.93 -5.92
CA GLY A 68 -18.27 -30.58 -6.31
C GLY A 68 -16.81 -30.30 -5.94
N THR A 69 -16.38 -30.72 -4.74
CA THR A 69 -14.99 -30.54 -4.30
C THR A 69 -13.99 -31.41 -5.06
N ALA A 70 -14.34 -32.63 -5.43
CA ALA A 70 -13.48 -33.52 -6.22
C ALA A 70 -13.32 -32.98 -7.64
N LEU A 71 -14.42 -32.53 -8.24
CA LEU A 71 -14.43 -31.90 -9.56
C LEU A 71 -13.61 -30.60 -9.60
N LEU A 72 -13.69 -29.75 -8.56
CA LEU A 72 -12.86 -28.54 -8.45
C LEU A 72 -11.35 -28.82 -8.39
N LYS A 73 -10.93 -29.98 -7.87
CA LYS A 73 -9.52 -30.37 -7.80
C LYS A 73 -8.99 -30.99 -9.09
N SER A 74 -9.86 -31.24 -10.06
CA SER A 74 -9.46 -31.81 -11.35
C SER A 74 -8.55 -30.86 -12.13
N GLU A 75 -7.64 -31.41 -12.93
CA GLU A 75 -6.82 -30.62 -13.86
C GLU A 75 -7.63 -30.16 -15.07
N VAL A 76 -8.73 -30.85 -15.37
CA VAL A 76 -9.63 -30.56 -16.50
C VAL A 76 -10.50 -29.34 -16.19
N ARG A 77 -10.44 -28.30 -17.03
CA ARG A 77 -11.16 -27.04 -16.83
C ARG A 77 -12.68 -27.23 -16.80
N GLU A 78 -13.22 -28.06 -17.68
CA GLU A 78 -14.65 -28.35 -17.79
C GLU A 78 -15.16 -29.08 -16.54
N ALA A 79 -14.37 -30.01 -16.01
CA ALA A 79 -14.69 -30.70 -14.76
C ALA A 79 -14.73 -29.71 -13.59
N ARG A 80 -13.72 -28.82 -13.50
CA ARG A 80 -13.72 -27.74 -12.49
C ARG A 80 -14.93 -26.81 -12.63
N GLN A 81 -15.31 -26.41 -13.84
CA GLN A 81 -16.48 -25.57 -14.07
C GLN A 81 -17.77 -26.26 -13.58
N LYS A 82 -17.94 -27.56 -13.87
CA LYS A 82 -19.07 -28.34 -13.34
C LYS A 82 -19.04 -28.41 -11.81
N GLY A 83 -17.88 -28.66 -11.21
CA GLY A 83 -17.70 -28.67 -9.77
C GLY A 83 -18.09 -27.33 -9.11
N PHE A 84 -17.68 -26.23 -9.73
CA PHE A 84 -18.04 -24.88 -9.30
C PHE A 84 -19.55 -24.62 -9.32
N GLU A 85 -20.25 -24.96 -10.41
CA GLU A 85 -21.71 -24.78 -10.49
C GLU A 85 -22.46 -25.66 -9.48
N ILE A 86 -21.97 -26.87 -9.22
CA ILE A 86 -22.54 -27.75 -8.19
C ILE A 86 -22.41 -27.12 -6.80
N LEU A 87 -21.23 -26.60 -6.44
CA LEU A 87 -20.97 -26.01 -5.13
C LEU A 87 -21.75 -24.72 -4.89
N LYS A 88 -21.93 -23.91 -5.95
CA LYS A 88 -22.71 -22.67 -5.90
C LYS A 88 -24.18 -22.90 -5.52
N GLY A 89 -24.72 -24.08 -5.84
CA GLY A 89 -26.08 -24.50 -5.48
C GLY A 89 -26.25 -25.07 -4.07
N ILE A 90 -25.17 -25.17 -3.28
CA ILE A 90 -25.17 -25.80 -1.95
C ILE A 90 -25.07 -24.72 -0.86
N ASP A 91 -26.02 -24.69 0.07
CA ASP A 91 -26.04 -23.71 1.19
C ASP A 91 -25.23 -24.20 2.41
N ARG A 92 -24.06 -24.79 2.14
CA ARG A 92 -23.12 -25.29 3.15
C ARG A 92 -21.97 -24.31 3.28
N LYS A 93 -21.52 -24.02 4.51
CA LYS A 93 -20.60 -22.91 4.81
C LYS A 93 -19.25 -23.01 4.09
N ASP A 94 -18.64 -24.17 4.09
CA ASP A 94 -17.40 -24.50 3.36
C ASP A 94 -17.60 -24.61 1.84
N ALA A 95 -18.76 -25.06 1.34
CA ALA A 95 -19.07 -24.99 -0.10
C ALA A 95 -19.15 -23.53 -0.60
N LEU A 96 -19.80 -22.66 0.19
CA LEU A 96 -19.87 -21.22 -0.07
C LEU A 96 -18.48 -20.57 -0.01
N TYR A 97 -17.61 -21.02 0.90
CA TYR A 97 -16.21 -20.57 0.95
C TYR A 97 -15.45 -20.94 -0.32
N LEU A 98 -15.52 -22.21 -0.77
CA LEU A 98 -14.86 -22.62 -2.01
C LEU A 98 -15.38 -21.84 -3.22
N THR A 99 -16.69 -21.62 -3.28
CA THR A 99 -17.32 -20.78 -4.31
C THR A 99 -16.75 -19.36 -4.28
N ALA A 100 -16.55 -18.78 -3.09
CA ALA A 100 -15.96 -17.46 -2.96
C ALA A 100 -14.50 -17.41 -3.41
N MET A 101 -13.71 -18.45 -3.10
CA MET A 101 -12.31 -18.54 -3.52
C MET A 101 -12.15 -18.52 -5.03
N GLU A 102 -13.03 -19.18 -5.78
CA GLU A 102 -13.00 -19.12 -7.24
C GLU A 102 -13.21 -17.70 -7.79
N TYR A 103 -14.07 -16.89 -7.14
CA TYR A 103 -14.23 -15.47 -7.49
C TYR A 103 -13.05 -14.59 -7.08
N ILE A 104 -12.28 -14.99 -6.06
CA ILE A 104 -11.05 -14.28 -5.62
C ILE A 104 -9.89 -14.61 -6.55
N GLU A 105 -9.69 -15.89 -6.88
CA GLU A 105 -8.56 -16.33 -7.70
C GLU A 105 -8.76 -16.02 -9.19
N GLY A 106 -10.02 -15.99 -9.66
CA GLY A 106 -10.33 -15.64 -11.04
C GLY A 106 -9.84 -16.68 -12.08
N LYS A 107 -9.54 -17.92 -11.65
CA LYS A 107 -8.98 -18.97 -12.54
C LYS A 107 -10.03 -19.62 -13.43
N LEU A 108 -11.22 -19.88 -12.89
CA LEU A 108 -12.34 -20.50 -13.62
C LEU A 108 -13.31 -19.45 -14.16
N VAL A 109 -13.62 -18.46 -13.31
CA VAL A 109 -14.53 -17.33 -13.59
C VAL A 109 -13.75 -16.03 -13.57
N GLU A 110 -14.29 -14.97 -14.18
CA GLU A 110 -13.71 -13.64 -14.03
C GLU A 110 -13.68 -13.23 -12.56
N ARG A 111 -12.57 -12.61 -12.16
CA ARG A 111 -12.35 -12.22 -10.77
C ARG A 111 -13.39 -11.16 -10.36
N ASP A 112 -14.12 -11.43 -9.28
CA ASP A 112 -15.21 -10.59 -8.80
C ASP A 112 -15.24 -10.59 -7.27
N PHE A 113 -14.55 -9.61 -6.68
CA PHE A 113 -14.47 -9.48 -5.24
C PHE A 113 -15.83 -9.14 -4.59
N THR A 114 -16.77 -8.54 -5.33
CA THR A 114 -18.11 -8.23 -4.78
C THR A 114 -18.91 -9.51 -4.58
N LYS A 115 -18.87 -10.42 -5.56
CA LYS A 115 -19.44 -11.76 -5.43
C LYS A 115 -18.70 -12.57 -4.37
N ALA A 116 -17.38 -12.52 -4.32
CA ALA A 116 -16.60 -13.18 -3.28
C ALA A 116 -17.07 -12.74 -1.87
N CYS A 117 -17.22 -11.44 -1.64
CA CYS A 117 -17.73 -10.90 -0.37
C CYS A 117 -19.13 -11.40 -0.03
N TYR A 118 -20.02 -11.49 -1.02
CA TYR A 118 -21.36 -12.04 -0.84
C TYR A 118 -21.32 -13.50 -0.35
N TYR A 119 -20.55 -14.37 -1.01
CA TYR A 119 -20.42 -15.78 -0.63
C TYR A 119 -19.69 -15.95 0.71
N LEU A 120 -18.62 -15.19 0.98
CA LEU A 120 -17.91 -15.22 2.26
C LEU A 120 -18.79 -14.80 3.43
N THR A 121 -19.61 -13.76 3.25
CA THR A 121 -20.55 -13.31 4.28
C THR A 121 -21.55 -14.41 4.64
N ARG A 122 -22.05 -15.15 3.64
CA ARG A 122 -22.93 -16.31 3.86
C ARG A 122 -22.20 -17.52 4.42
N SER A 123 -20.90 -17.66 4.15
CA SER A 123 -20.03 -18.71 4.70
C SER A 123 -19.71 -18.52 6.19
N MET A 124 -19.96 -17.34 6.77
CA MET A 124 -19.77 -17.12 8.21
C MET A 124 -20.67 -18.08 9.04
N PRO A 125 -20.17 -18.67 10.16
CA PRO A 125 -18.90 -18.41 10.84
C PRO A 125 -17.76 -19.40 10.48
N TYR A 126 -17.63 -19.84 9.23
CA TYR A 126 -16.51 -20.71 8.84
C TYR A 126 -15.16 -19.98 9.03
N PRO A 127 -14.17 -20.57 9.76
CA PRO A 127 -12.93 -19.87 10.12
C PRO A 127 -12.15 -19.32 8.92
N LYS A 128 -11.93 -20.14 7.88
CA LYS A 128 -11.18 -19.67 6.69
C LYS A 128 -11.89 -18.53 5.97
N ALA A 129 -13.22 -18.54 5.96
CA ALA A 129 -13.97 -17.43 5.39
C ALA A 129 -13.82 -16.13 6.21
N MET A 130 -13.64 -16.21 7.54
CA MET A 130 -13.40 -15.02 8.37
C MET A 130 -12.06 -14.39 8.04
N LEU A 131 -11.03 -15.23 7.85
CA LEU A 131 -9.70 -14.79 7.45
C LEU A 131 -9.76 -14.07 6.10
N GLU A 132 -10.35 -14.69 5.08
CA GLU A 132 -10.43 -14.09 3.74
C GLU A 132 -11.31 -12.83 3.72
N MET A 133 -12.44 -12.83 4.42
CA MET A 133 -13.26 -11.61 4.53
C MET A 133 -12.52 -10.48 5.25
N GLY A 134 -11.72 -10.81 6.27
CA GLY A 134 -10.85 -9.85 6.95
C GLY A 134 -9.82 -9.22 6.00
N LYS A 135 -9.21 -10.04 5.12
CA LYS A 135 -8.29 -9.55 4.08
C LYS A 135 -9.00 -8.64 3.07
N LEU A 136 -10.22 -8.97 2.64
CA LEU A 136 -10.99 -8.12 1.72
C LEU A 136 -11.33 -6.76 2.34
N TYR A 137 -11.68 -6.70 3.62
CA TYR A 137 -11.85 -5.42 4.32
C TYR A 137 -10.54 -4.67 4.54
N PHE A 138 -9.44 -5.39 4.78
CA PHE A 138 -8.11 -4.81 4.93
C PHE A 138 -7.64 -4.14 3.64
N TYR A 139 -7.74 -4.86 2.52
CA TYR A 139 -7.33 -4.38 1.19
C TYR A 139 -8.40 -3.51 0.53
N GLY A 140 -9.65 -3.51 0.98
CA GLY A 140 -10.75 -2.80 0.28
C GLY A 140 -11.12 -3.42 -1.06
N TRP A 141 -10.98 -4.74 -1.21
CA TRP A 141 -11.35 -5.45 -2.43
C TRP A 141 -12.82 -5.83 -2.41
N GLY A 142 -13.59 -5.33 -3.39
CA GLY A 142 -15.03 -5.57 -3.50
C GLY A 142 -15.87 -4.92 -2.39
N THR A 143 -15.23 -4.17 -1.48
CA THR A 143 -15.86 -3.45 -0.36
C THR A 143 -15.10 -2.15 -0.09
N LYS A 144 -15.70 -1.24 0.68
CA LYS A 144 -14.93 -0.12 1.24
C LYS A 144 -14.00 -0.65 2.34
N PRO A 145 -12.73 -0.21 2.42
CA PRO A 145 -11.84 -0.56 3.51
C PRO A 145 -12.50 -0.29 4.87
N ASP A 146 -12.44 -1.26 5.78
CA ASP A 146 -13.01 -1.15 7.13
C ASP A 146 -12.11 -1.86 8.14
N LEU A 147 -11.25 -1.04 8.76
CA LEU A 147 -10.25 -1.47 9.73
C LEU A 147 -10.86 -2.24 10.92
N HIS A 148 -11.94 -1.72 11.50
CA HIS A 148 -12.55 -2.29 12.70
C HIS A 148 -13.24 -3.63 12.41
N LYS A 149 -13.87 -3.77 11.23
CA LYS A 149 -14.41 -5.06 10.79
C LYS A 149 -13.31 -6.07 10.53
N ALA A 150 -12.20 -5.66 9.91
CA ALA A 150 -11.05 -6.54 9.69
C ALA A 150 -10.48 -7.06 11.02
N ILE A 151 -10.21 -6.18 11.99
CA ILE A 151 -9.75 -6.55 13.34
C ILE A 151 -10.68 -7.58 13.98
N LYS A 152 -11.99 -7.30 13.99
CA LYS A 152 -12.99 -8.17 14.60
C LYS A 152 -13.02 -9.56 13.96
N LEU A 153 -12.90 -9.64 12.63
CA LEU A 153 -12.89 -10.90 11.90
C LEU A 153 -11.63 -11.71 12.18
N PHE A 154 -10.45 -11.08 12.17
CA PHE A 154 -9.18 -11.75 12.48
C PHE A 154 -9.12 -12.25 13.93
N GLU A 155 -9.55 -11.46 14.91
CA GLU A 155 -9.63 -11.90 16.31
C GLU A 155 -10.58 -13.09 16.48
N ARG A 156 -11.73 -13.05 15.79
CA ARG A 156 -12.71 -14.12 15.85
C ARG A 156 -12.19 -15.37 15.14
N TYR A 157 -11.47 -15.23 14.04
CA TYR A 157 -10.81 -16.34 13.36
C TYR A 157 -9.83 -17.07 14.28
N ILE A 158 -8.91 -16.36 14.94
CA ILE A 158 -7.95 -16.98 15.88
C ILE A 158 -8.71 -17.67 17.02
N LYS A 159 -9.76 -17.05 17.54
CA LYS A 159 -10.58 -17.60 18.63
C LYS A 159 -11.37 -18.85 18.23
N GLU A 160 -11.93 -18.91 17.03
CA GLU A 160 -12.69 -20.09 16.59
C GLU A 160 -11.77 -21.22 16.13
N SER A 161 -10.63 -20.90 15.49
CA SER A 161 -9.62 -21.90 15.10
C SER A 161 -9.02 -22.61 16.31
N SER A 162 -8.85 -21.90 17.43
CA SER A 162 -8.35 -22.49 18.69
C SER A 162 -9.34 -23.36 19.46
N LYS A 163 -10.62 -23.34 19.09
CA LYS A 163 -11.62 -24.27 19.64
C LYS A 163 -11.68 -25.59 18.86
N GLY A 164 -11.30 -25.57 17.59
CA GLY A 164 -11.30 -26.72 16.70
C GLY A 164 -10.05 -27.58 16.90
N ARG A 165 -10.05 -28.48 17.88
CA ARG A 165 -9.09 -29.60 17.89
C ARG A 165 -9.47 -30.59 16.79
N ASP A 166 -9.06 -30.31 15.56
CA ASP A 166 -9.07 -31.31 14.51
C ASP A 166 -7.89 -32.27 14.71
N SER A 167 -8.08 -33.54 14.35
CA SER A 167 -7.19 -34.69 14.54
C SER A 167 -5.82 -34.62 13.84
N SER A 168 -5.40 -33.45 13.35
CA SER A 168 -4.12 -33.21 12.68
C SER A 168 -3.13 -32.38 13.50
N GLY A 169 -3.51 -31.82 14.66
CA GLY A 169 -2.57 -31.17 15.60
C GLY A 169 -1.90 -29.86 15.13
N GLU A 170 -2.17 -29.38 13.90
CA GLU A 170 -1.50 -28.22 13.28
C GLU A 170 -2.33 -26.92 13.27
N THR A 171 -3.35 -26.76 14.13
CA THR A 171 -4.43 -25.77 13.90
C THR A 171 -4.19 -24.36 14.48
N ASP A 172 -3.50 -24.21 15.61
CA ASP A 172 -3.37 -22.90 16.29
C ASP A 172 -2.27 -22.01 15.71
N VAL A 173 -1.13 -22.63 15.36
CA VAL A 173 0.05 -21.94 14.81
C VAL A 173 -0.28 -21.38 13.43
N ALA A 174 -0.90 -22.17 12.56
CA ALA A 174 -1.31 -21.73 11.23
C ALA A 174 -2.35 -20.60 11.28
N ALA A 175 -3.29 -20.67 12.23
CA ALA A 175 -4.28 -19.60 12.43
C ALA A 175 -3.63 -18.30 12.93
N ALA A 176 -2.70 -18.39 13.89
CA ALA A 176 -1.95 -17.24 14.36
C ALA A 176 -1.11 -16.62 13.23
N LEU A 177 -0.37 -17.42 12.46
CA LEU A 177 0.44 -16.94 11.35
C LEU A 177 -0.38 -16.26 10.25
N GLY A 178 -1.56 -16.80 9.94
CA GLY A 178 -2.42 -16.27 8.87
C GLY A 178 -3.04 -14.91 9.19
N ALA A 179 -3.35 -14.61 10.46
CA ALA A 179 -4.10 -13.41 10.84
C ALA A 179 -3.30 -12.37 11.65
N THR A 180 -2.31 -12.81 12.44
CA THR A 180 -1.58 -11.90 13.34
C THR A 180 -0.82 -10.78 12.61
N PRO A 181 -0.17 -11.02 11.45
CA PRO A 181 0.45 -9.94 10.69
C PRO A 181 -0.55 -8.86 10.25
N PHE A 182 -1.77 -9.25 9.88
CA PHE A 182 -2.85 -8.31 9.56
C PHE A 182 -3.30 -7.55 10.80
N LEU A 183 -3.43 -8.23 11.93
CA LEU A 183 -3.78 -7.59 13.20
C LEU A 183 -2.73 -6.58 13.67
N ILE A 184 -1.43 -6.86 13.51
CA ILE A 184 -0.36 -5.93 13.88
C ILE A 184 -0.52 -4.59 13.15
N GLU A 185 -0.67 -4.65 11.83
CA GLU A 185 -0.88 -3.46 11.00
C GLU A 185 -2.19 -2.77 11.34
N CYS A 186 -3.27 -3.53 11.52
CA CYS A 186 -4.56 -2.96 11.85
C CYS A 186 -4.56 -2.26 13.21
N TYR A 187 -3.93 -2.85 14.24
CA TYR A 187 -3.79 -2.21 15.54
C TYR A 187 -2.93 -0.95 15.45
N PHE A 188 -1.86 -0.98 14.66
CA PHE A 188 -1.02 0.19 14.46
C PHE A 188 -1.76 1.34 13.77
N GLU A 189 -2.50 1.05 12.70
CA GLU A 189 -3.37 2.03 12.04
C GLU A 189 -4.41 2.59 13.00
N ASP A 190 -5.04 1.74 13.82
CA ASP A 190 -6.02 2.17 14.81
C ASP A 190 -5.40 3.08 15.88
N ILE A 191 -4.18 2.80 16.33
CA ILE A 191 -3.44 3.67 17.27
C ILE A 191 -3.22 5.05 16.65
N LEU A 192 -2.79 5.13 15.39
CA LEU A 192 -2.55 6.40 14.71
C LEU A 192 -3.85 7.18 14.46
N CYS A 193 -4.94 6.49 14.09
CA CYS A 193 -6.21 7.13 13.76
C CYS A 193 -7.00 7.57 15.00
N THR A 194 -7.08 6.72 16.02
CA THR A 194 -8.02 6.89 17.14
C THR A 194 -7.35 7.00 18.51
N ARG A 195 -6.03 6.83 18.60
CA ARG A 195 -5.28 6.70 19.87
C ARG A 195 -5.83 5.58 20.76
N SER A 196 -6.26 4.48 20.14
CA SER A 196 -6.85 3.34 20.83
C SER A 196 -5.88 2.68 21.82
N PHE A 197 -6.18 2.84 23.11
CA PHE A 197 -5.44 2.18 24.18
C PHE A 197 -5.49 0.65 24.06
N ARG A 198 -6.64 0.08 23.66
CA ARG A 198 -6.81 -1.36 23.51
C ARG A 198 -5.92 -1.94 22.41
N SER A 199 -5.82 -1.24 21.28
CA SER A 199 -4.94 -1.65 20.18
C SER A 199 -3.48 -1.52 20.56
N MET A 200 -3.13 -0.49 21.35
CA MET A 200 -1.81 -0.33 21.92
C MET A 200 -1.42 -1.49 22.84
N GLU A 201 -2.27 -1.86 23.80
CA GLU A 201 -2.01 -3.01 24.69
C GLU A 201 -1.76 -4.30 23.91
N LYS A 202 -2.61 -4.58 22.92
CA LYS A 202 -2.50 -5.78 22.09
C LYS A 202 -1.23 -5.80 21.24
N LEU A 203 -0.89 -4.68 20.59
CA LEU A 203 0.34 -4.54 19.81
C LEU A 203 1.57 -4.74 20.71
N THR A 204 1.54 -4.17 21.92
CA THR A 204 2.59 -4.32 22.92
C THR A 204 2.74 -5.77 23.36
N ALA A 205 1.63 -6.48 23.60
CA ALA A 205 1.65 -7.91 23.91
C ALA A 205 2.23 -8.76 22.78
N LEU A 206 1.88 -8.47 21.53
CA LEU A 206 2.46 -9.15 20.36
C LEU A 206 3.98 -8.94 20.26
N ALA A 207 4.46 -7.73 20.54
CA ALA A 207 5.87 -7.39 20.51
C ALA A 207 6.68 -8.00 21.69
N ASP A 208 6.15 -7.86 22.91
CA ASP A 208 6.88 -8.15 24.14
C ASP A 208 6.71 -9.61 24.60
N TYR A 209 5.51 -10.17 24.49
CA TYR A 209 5.18 -11.52 24.96
C TYR A 209 5.31 -12.56 23.86
N HIS A 210 4.67 -12.35 22.71
CA HIS A 210 4.69 -13.30 21.59
C HIS A 210 5.94 -13.17 20.70
N GLY A 211 6.65 -12.05 20.82
CA GLY A 211 7.95 -11.85 20.19
C GLY A 211 7.91 -11.50 18.71
N TRP A 212 6.78 -11.02 18.19
CA TRP A 212 6.64 -10.57 16.80
C TRP A 212 7.59 -9.40 16.53
N ARG A 213 8.52 -9.61 15.60
CA ARG A 213 9.49 -8.59 15.20
C ARG A 213 8.80 -7.44 14.48
N MET A 214 7.83 -7.75 13.63
CA MET A 214 7.00 -6.78 12.95
C MET A 214 6.34 -5.81 13.96
N ALA A 215 5.72 -6.33 15.03
CA ALA A 215 5.11 -5.51 16.07
C ALA A 215 6.13 -4.61 16.80
N ARG A 216 7.34 -5.11 17.07
CA ARG A 216 8.43 -4.30 17.67
C ARG A 216 8.87 -3.17 16.76
N ARG A 217 8.92 -3.39 15.44
CA ARG A 217 9.27 -2.36 14.45
C ARG A 217 8.23 -1.25 14.41
N TYR A 218 6.95 -1.60 14.37
CA TYR A 218 5.86 -0.61 14.44
C TYR A 218 5.91 0.21 15.74
N LEU A 219 6.17 -0.44 16.89
CA LEU A 219 6.34 0.29 18.16
C LEU A 219 7.61 1.13 18.19
N LEU A 220 8.72 0.68 17.59
CA LEU A 220 9.93 1.49 17.45
C LEU A 220 9.61 2.75 16.64
N SER A 221 9.02 2.60 15.46
CA SER A 221 8.61 3.70 14.58
C SER A 221 7.69 4.69 15.28
N TYR A 222 6.73 4.20 16.08
CA TYR A 222 5.87 5.03 16.92
C TYR A 222 6.66 5.88 17.92
N TYR A 223 7.57 5.28 18.69
CA TYR A 223 8.25 5.99 19.78
C TYR A 223 9.47 6.79 19.34
N SER A 224 10.05 6.49 18.18
CA SER A 224 11.23 7.19 17.65
C SER A 224 10.89 8.48 16.89
N ASP A 225 9.62 8.77 16.70
CA ASP A 225 9.17 9.96 16.00
C ASP A 225 9.26 11.19 16.91
N ASN A 226 10.37 11.93 16.79
CA ASN A 226 10.67 13.12 17.60
C ASN A 226 9.66 14.26 17.45
N GLU A 227 8.89 14.30 16.36
CA GLU A 227 7.91 15.36 16.08
C GLU A 227 6.52 15.04 16.65
N SER A 228 6.34 13.83 17.17
CA SER A 228 5.07 13.39 17.76
C SER A 228 4.99 13.64 19.27
N ASP A 229 3.80 14.01 19.78
CA ASP A 229 3.55 13.94 21.24
C ASP A 229 3.75 12.54 21.85
N HIS A 230 3.87 11.47 21.05
CA HIS A 230 4.15 10.13 21.54
C HIS A 230 5.63 9.76 21.48
N TYR A 231 6.51 10.69 21.12
CA TYR A 231 7.95 10.52 21.20
C TYR A 231 8.36 10.03 22.58
N ASN A 232 9.15 8.97 22.61
CA ASN A 232 9.69 8.44 23.85
C ASN A 232 11.03 7.79 23.59
N GLU A 233 12.11 8.52 23.87
CA GLU A 233 13.48 8.06 23.68
C GLU A 233 13.74 6.71 24.37
N PHE A 234 13.31 6.57 25.63
CA PHE A 234 13.51 5.34 26.41
C PHE A 234 12.81 4.12 25.78
N LEU A 235 11.56 4.26 25.36
CA LEU A 235 10.81 3.18 24.72
C LEU A 235 11.33 2.90 23.31
N SER A 236 11.73 3.91 22.55
CA SER A 236 12.37 3.73 21.25
C SER A 236 13.64 2.88 21.41
N GLU A 237 14.50 3.21 22.38
CA GLU A 237 15.73 2.49 22.65
C GLU A 237 15.48 1.06 23.17
N LYS A 238 14.42 0.86 23.97
CA LYS A 238 13.96 -0.47 24.39
C LYS A 238 13.66 -1.34 23.17
N TYR A 239 12.84 -0.87 22.23
CA TYR A 239 12.45 -1.67 21.06
C TYR A 239 13.59 -1.84 20.06
N ARG A 240 14.45 -0.83 19.89
CA ARG A 240 15.69 -0.91 19.10
C ARG A 240 16.57 -2.07 19.57
N LYS A 241 16.89 -2.12 20.88
CA LYS A 241 17.64 -3.23 21.49
C LYS A 241 16.95 -4.59 21.36
N LYS A 242 15.61 -4.63 21.40
CA LYS A 242 14.84 -5.87 21.22
C LYS A 242 14.82 -6.37 19.76
N LEU A 243 14.99 -5.49 18.79
CA LEU A 243 15.14 -5.85 17.38
C LEU A 243 16.55 -6.38 17.07
N GLU A 244 17.58 -5.84 17.74
CA GLU A 244 18.97 -6.31 17.61
C GLU A 244 19.17 -7.70 18.25
N LYS A 245 18.50 -7.97 19.37
CA LYS A 245 18.51 -9.29 20.02
C LYS A 245 17.66 -10.27 19.21
N ASN A 246 18.27 -10.87 18.20
CA ASN A 246 17.63 -11.84 17.30
C ASN A 246 17.22 -13.13 18.04
N LYS A 247 16.00 -13.14 18.58
CA LYS A 247 15.35 -14.37 19.05
C LYS A 247 14.36 -14.78 17.97
N ALA A 248 14.62 -15.93 17.34
CA ALA A 248 13.74 -16.50 16.34
C ALA A 248 12.31 -16.63 16.90
N ASN A 249 11.33 -16.17 16.14
CA ASN A 249 9.93 -16.31 16.49
C ASN A 249 9.55 -17.80 16.45
N PRO A 250 9.06 -18.39 17.57
CA PRO A 250 8.78 -19.82 17.65
C PRO A 250 7.73 -20.28 16.61
N TYR A 251 6.75 -19.44 16.30
CA TYR A 251 5.71 -19.75 15.30
C TYR A 251 6.29 -19.85 13.88
N VAL A 252 7.30 -19.04 13.60
CA VAL A 252 7.89 -18.93 12.25
C VAL A 252 8.97 -19.99 12.03
N ARG A 253 9.68 -20.40 13.09
CA ARG A 253 10.63 -21.52 13.05
C ARG A 253 9.95 -22.84 12.66
N GLU A 254 8.72 -23.06 13.09
CA GLU A 254 7.97 -24.28 12.75
C GLU A 254 7.54 -24.29 11.27
N ALA A 255 7.22 -23.14 10.71
CA ALA A 255 6.86 -22.97 9.31
C ALA A 255 8.08 -23.08 8.36
N SER A 256 9.25 -22.54 8.76
CA SER A 256 10.47 -22.56 7.95
C SER A 256 11.09 -23.96 7.78
N VAL A 257 10.77 -24.90 8.68
CA VAL A 257 11.21 -26.30 8.57
C VAL A 257 10.52 -27.05 7.43
N ARG A 258 9.40 -26.53 6.88
CA ARG A 258 8.58 -27.23 5.87
C ARG A 258 8.92 -26.92 4.40
N GLY A 259 9.90 -26.06 4.10
CA GLY A 259 10.24 -25.73 2.70
C GLY A 259 11.57 -25.01 2.50
N GLY A 260 12.09 -25.05 1.26
CA GLY A 260 13.31 -24.36 0.84
C GLY A 260 13.12 -22.84 0.81
N LEU A 261 13.43 -22.18 1.92
CA LEU A 261 13.05 -20.80 2.21
C LEU A 261 13.66 -19.74 1.27
N GLY A 262 14.92 -19.92 0.87
CA GLY A 262 15.62 -18.95 0.02
C GLY A 262 15.02 -18.84 -1.39
N SER A 263 14.64 -19.97 -1.99
CA SER A 263 13.95 -19.99 -3.30
C SER A 263 12.60 -19.31 -3.19
N LEU A 264 11.80 -19.66 -2.18
CA LEU A 264 10.46 -19.10 -1.98
C LEU A 264 10.47 -17.58 -1.82
N MET A 265 11.42 -17.02 -1.05
CA MET A 265 11.54 -15.57 -0.88
C MET A 265 11.92 -14.89 -2.20
N MET A 266 12.90 -15.44 -2.94
CA MET A 266 13.32 -14.88 -4.22
C MET A 266 12.18 -14.95 -5.26
N ASP A 267 11.46 -16.07 -5.30
CA ASP A 267 10.32 -16.29 -6.19
C ASP A 267 9.17 -15.32 -5.88
N LEU A 268 8.82 -15.12 -4.61
CA LEU A 268 7.79 -14.15 -4.20
C LEU A 268 8.15 -12.72 -4.58
N LYS A 269 9.41 -12.31 -4.42
CA LYS A 269 9.89 -10.97 -4.79
C LYS A 269 9.86 -10.75 -6.31
N ILE A 270 10.37 -11.71 -7.08
CA ILE A 270 10.41 -11.62 -8.55
C ILE A 270 9.00 -11.62 -9.14
N THR A 271 8.15 -12.56 -8.70
CA THR A 271 6.76 -12.64 -9.17
C THR A 271 5.98 -11.37 -8.85
N SER A 272 6.19 -10.79 -7.67
CA SER A 272 5.57 -9.51 -7.30
C SER A 272 5.97 -8.36 -8.22
N ALA A 273 7.27 -8.22 -8.50
CA ALA A 273 7.76 -7.17 -9.40
C ALA A 273 7.23 -7.35 -10.83
N LEU A 274 7.17 -8.59 -11.32
CA LEU A 274 6.55 -8.91 -12.60
C LEU A 274 5.06 -8.54 -12.61
N TYR A 275 4.30 -8.94 -11.59
CA TYR A 275 2.88 -8.61 -11.51
C TYR A 275 2.59 -7.11 -11.47
N MET A 276 3.47 -6.30 -10.85
CA MET A 276 3.34 -4.84 -10.83
C MET A 276 3.71 -4.19 -12.16
N HIS A 277 4.76 -4.66 -12.84
CA HIS A 277 5.35 -3.96 -13.99
C HIS A 277 4.99 -4.54 -15.37
N SER A 278 4.66 -5.84 -15.47
CA SER A 278 4.32 -6.50 -16.74
C SER A 278 2.85 -6.87 -16.87
N ASP A 279 2.26 -7.46 -15.82
CA ASP A 279 0.98 -8.16 -15.96
C ASP A 279 -0.23 -7.35 -15.45
N GLY A 280 0.01 -6.26 -14.69
CA GLY A 280 -1.06 -5.46 -14.09
C GLY A 280 -1.89 -6.20 -13.04
N LYS A 281 -1.38 -7.30 -12.50
CA LYS A 281 -2.05 -8.16 -11.48
C LYS A 281 -1.70 -7.70 -10.07
N TYR A 282 -2.11 -6.50 -9.74
CA TYR A 282 -1.62 -5.85 -8.53
C TYR A 282 -2.07 -6.49 -7.21
N GLU A 283 -3.18 -7.23 -7.21
CA GLU A 283 -3.68 -7.92 -6.03
C GLU A 283 -2.84 -9.13 -5.67
N ASP A 284 -2.42 -9.90 -6.68
CA ASP A 284 -1.50 -11.02 -6.50
C ASP A 284 -0.13 -10.52 -6.03
N ALA A 285 0.32 -9.37 -6.56
CA ALA A 285 1.51 -8.68 -6.07
C ALA A 285 1.37 -8.27 -4.60
N ALA A 286 0.23 -7.71 -4.18
CA ALA A 286 0.01 -7.29 -2.80
C ALA A 286 0.04 -8.44 -1.79
N VAL A 287 -0.45 -9.62 -2.18
CA VAL A 287 -0.37 -10.84 -1.34
C VAL A 287 1.08 -11.33 -1.28
N ASN A 288 1.74 -11.48 -2.43
CA ASN A 288 3.10 -12.02 -2.50
C ASN A 288 4.12 -11.12 -1.79
N LEU A 289 4.02 -9.80 -1.93
CA LEU A 289 4.89 -8.85 -1.24
C LEU A 289 4.71 -8.90 0.28
N ARG A 290 3.46 -9.09 0.73
CA ARG A 290 3.17 -9.22 2.15
C ARG A 290 3.77 -10.50 2.72
N ASP A 291 3.56 -11.63 2.07
CA ASP A 291 4.12 -12.91 2.50
C ASP A 291 5.64 -12.84 2.53
N HIS A 292 6.25 -12.20 1.53
CA HIS A 292 7.67 -11.92 1.51
C HIS A 292 8.12 -11.02 2.69
N LEU A 293 7.35 -9.99 3.04
CA LEU A 293 7.64 -9.09 4.17
C LEU A 293 7.60 -9.83 5.51
N ILE A 294 6.56 -10.65 5.72
CA ILE A 294 6.39 -11.45 6.95
C ILE A 294 7.56 -12.42 7.10
N LEU A 295 7.90 -13.15 6.03
CA LEU A 295 9.02 -14.09 6.02
C LEU A 295 10.36 -13.38 6.23
N GLY A 296 10.57 -12.25 5.55
CA GLY A 296 11.80 -11.47 5.64
C GLY A 296 12.02 -10.78 6.98
N GLU A 297 10.97 -10.31 7.66
CA GLU A 297 11.10 -9.75 9.01
C GLU A 297 11.36 -10.85 10.05
N GLU A 298 10.57 -11.92 10.01
CA GLU A 298 10.54 -12.89 11.11
C GLU A 298 11.62 -13.99 10.99
N ILE A 299 12.18 -14.24 9.80
CA ILE A 299 13.17 -15.33 9.57
C ILE A 299 14.60 -14.83 9.37
N ASN A 300 14.85 -13.53 9.24
CA ASN A 300 16.21 -13.03 9.00
C ASN A 300 17.16 -13.32 10.19
N THR A 301 17.81 -14.48 10.15
CA THR A 301 18.71 -15.02 11.19
C THR A 301 20.11 -14.45 11.10
N GLU A 302 20.55 -14.01 9.92
CA GLU A 302 21.94 -13.62 9.68
C GLU A 302 22.15 -12.11 9.56
N GLY A 303 21.09 -11.30 9.44
CA GLY A 303 21.21 -9.84 9.32
C GLY A 303 22.01 -9.38 8.09
N ARG A 304 22.27 -10.27 7.13
CA ARG A 304 23.14 -10.00 5.97
C ARG A 304 22.37 -9.47 4.76
N GLU A 305 21.10 -9.80 4.63
CA GLU A 305 20.25 -9.27 3.56
C GLU A 305 18.95 -8.74 4.15
N ASP A 306 18.74 -7.43 4.07
CA ASP A 306 17.46 -6.78 4.33
C ASP A 306 16.53 -7.03 3.12
N ASN A 307 16.30 -8.30 2.79
CA ASN A 307 15.60 -8.70 1.56
C ASN A 307 14.19 -8.10 1.48
N ALA A 308 13.53 -7.86 2.63
CA ALA A 308 12.22 -7.24 2.75
C ALA A 308 12.18 -5.73 2.51
N ALA A 309 13.31 -5.02 2.48
CA ALA A 309 13.34 -3.57 2.30
C ALA A 309 12.59 -3.16 1.03
N LEU A 310 12.92 -3.73 -0.13
CA LEU A 310 12.23 -3.40 -1.37
C LEU A 310 10.72 -3.71 -1.31
N SER A 311 10.31 -4.73 -0.55
CA SER A 311 8.88 -5.05 -0.38
C SER A 311 8.12 -3.97 0.36
N TYR A 312 8.75 -3.27 1.32
CA TYR A 312 8.16 -2.09 1.94
C TYR A 312 7.89 -1.00 0.90
N LEU A 313 8.87 -0.68 0.05
CA LEU A 313 8.70 0.35 -1.00
C LEU A 313 7.57 -0.02 -1.97
N LEU A 314 7.57 -1.26 -2.47
CA LEU A 314 6.55 -1.74 -3.42
C LEU A 314 5.15 -1.80 -2.78
N MET A 315 5.03 -2.19 -1.51
CA MET A 315 3.76 -2.13 -0.78
C MET A 315 3.27 -0.68 -0.60
N GLY A 316 4.18 0.24 -0.29
CA GLY A 316 3.88 1.67 -0.24
C GLY A 316 3.31 2.20 -1.54
N GLU A 317 3.93 1.81 -2.66
CA GLU A 317 3.49 2.18 -4.00
C GLU A 317 2.10 1.61 -4.35
N LEU A 318 1.83 0.36 -3.96
CA LEU A 318 0.51 -0.28 -4.17
C LEU A 318 -0.61 0.43 -3.42
N PHE A 319 -0.39 0.83 -2.16
CA PHE A 319 -1.40 1.54 -1.38
C PHE A 319 -1.59 2.99 -1.83
N PHE A 320 -0.58 3.59 -2.46
CA PHE A 320 -0.63 4.92 -3.07
C PHE A 320 -1.41 4.91 -4.40
N ARG A 321 -1.05 4.01 -5.33
CA ARG A 321 -1.67 3.89 -6.66
C ARG A 321 -3.03 3.18 -6.54
N SER A 322 -4.10 3.96 -6.40
CA SER A 322 -5.50 3.55 -6.16
C SER A 322 -6.17 2.49 -7.08
N GLY A 323 -5.44 1.81 -7.97
CA GLY A 323 -5.97 0.79 -8.90
C GLY A 323 -5.90 -0.66 -8.40
N ALA A 324 -5.01 -0.95 -7.45
CA ALA A 324 -4.69 -2.32 -7.00
C ALA A 324 -5.39 -2.73 -5.70
N VAL A 325 -5.45 -1.78 -4.79
CA VAL A 325 -5.87 -1.94 -3.41
C VAL A 325 -6.69 -0.68 -3.09
N GLY A 326 -7.66 -0.77 -2.19
CA GLY A 326 -8.34 0.40 -1.66
C GLY A 326 -7.31 1.41 -1.16
N ARG A 327 -7.24 2.55 -1.85
CA ARG A 327 -6.27 3.62 -1.61
C ARG A 327 -6.22 3.94 -0.11
N ASN A 328 -5.06 3.78 0.51
CA ASN A 328 -4.84 4.02 1.93
C ASN A 328 -3.51 4.75 2.12
N LEU A 329 -3.58 6.08 2.16
CA LEU A 329 -2.40 6.95 2.24
C LEU A 329 -1.60 6.72 3.53
N LEU A 330 -2.29 6.51 4.66
CA LEU A 330 -1.66 6.22 5.95
C LEU A 330 -0.83 4.94 5.86
N ARG A 331 -1.40 3.87 5.29
CA ARG A 331 -0.68 2.60 5.16
C ARG A 331 0.49 2.70 4.19
N ALA A 332 0.33 3.42 3.08
CA ALA A 332 1.41 3.70 2.15
C ALA A 332 2.58 4.42 2.85
N GLU A 333 2.27 5.45 3.62
CA GLU A 333 3.23 6.22 4.41
C GLU A 333 4.02 5.34 5.39
N ILE A 334 3.33 4.47 6.12
CA ILE A 334 3.97 3.58 7.08
C ILE A 334 4.94 2.61 6.40
N TYR A 335 4.56 2.01 5.28
CA TYR A 335 5.46 1.13 4.55
C TYR A 335 6.69 1.88 4.03
N ILE A 336 6.53 3.09 3.50
CA ILE A 336 7.66 3.87 2.97
C ILE A 336 8.59 4.33 4.08
N LYS A 337 8.08 4.75 5.24
CA LYS A 337 8.93 5.05 6.41
C LYS A 337 9.75 3.84 6.84
N ASN A 338 9.11 2.68 6.95
CA ASN A 338 9.82 1.44 7.27
C ASN A 338 10.92 1.13 6.25
N TYR A 339 10.71 1.40 4.97
CA TYR A 339 11.75 1.30 3.95
C TYR A 339 12.92 2.26 4.20
N LEU A 340 12.63 3.57 4.35
CA LEU A 340 13.65 4.61 4.56
C LEU A 340 14.50 4.33 5.82
N ASP A 341 13.87 3.89 6.91
CA ASP A 341 14.55 3.48 8.14
C ASP A 341 15.48 2.28 7.94
N THR A 342 15.12 1.35 7.05
CA THR A 342 15.97 0.18 6.74
C THR A 342 17.13 0.52 5.80
N VAL A 343 16.89 1.36 4.79
CA VAL A 343 17.86 1.64 3.71
C VAL A 343 18.79 2.81 4.01
N SER A 344 18.44 3.74 4.91
CA SER A 344 19.36 4.80 5.38
C SER A 344 20.71 4.28 5.89
N ARG A 345 20.82 2.96 6.16
CA ARG A 345 22.05 2.27 6.57
C ARG A 345 22.92 1.71 5.41
N LYS A 346 22.43 1.66 4.16
CA LYS A 346 23.14 1.13 2.98
C LYS A 346 22.88 1.99 1.73
N ARG A 347 23.94 2.30 0.98
CA ARG A 347 23.89 3.10 -0.28
C ARG A 347 23.18 2.34 -1.42
N GLU A 348 21.85 2.32 -1.45
CA GLU A 348 21.05 2.05 -2.65
C GLU A 348 20.45 3.37 -3.18
N PRO A 349 21.19 4.19 -3.95
CA PRO A 349 20.78 5.56 -4.24
C PRO A 349 19.46 5.65 -5.03
N ALA A 350 19.23 4.76 -6.01
CA ALA A 350 18.05 4.85 -6.88
C ALA A 350 16.72 4.53 -6.16
N ASN A 351 16.67 3.41 -5.43
CA ASN A 351 15.45 3.00 -4.71
C ASN A 351 15.19 3.91 -3.50
N TYR A 352 16.25 4.36 -2.81
CA TYR A 352 16.15 5.34 -1.75
C TYR A 352 15.51 6.64 -2.25
N THR A 353 15.98 7.16 -3.37
CA THR A 353 15.39 8.34 -4.01
C THR A 353 13.96 8.10 -4.42
N ASN A 354 13.65 6.99 -5.10
CA ASN A 354 12.26 6.67 -5.45
C ASN A 354 11.33 6.63 -4.24
N ALA A 355 11.80 6.13 -3.10
CA ALA A 355 11.05 6.15 -1.85
C ALA A 355 10.85 7.55 -1.29
N LEU A 356 11.88 8.40 -1.30
CA LEU A 356 11.76 9.82 -0.91
C LEU A 356 10.78 10.58 -1.82
N VAL A 357 10.82 10.30 -3.13
CA VAL A 357 9.87 10.83 -4.12
C VAL A 357 8.43 10.38 -3.81
N LEU A 358 8.23 9.09 -3.54
CA LEU A 358 6.90 8.58 -3.24
C LEU A 358 6.38 9.11 -1.90
N TYR A 359 7.26 9.21 -0.90
CA TYR A 359 6.96 9.76 0.41
C TYR A 359 6.56 11.24 0.32
N SER A 360 7.32 12.04 -0.42
CA SER A 360 6.99 13.45 -0.64
C SER A 360 5.63 13.60 -1.31
N LYS A 361 5.35 12.87 -2.40
CA LYS A 361 4.04 12.85 -3.06
C LYS A 361 2.89 12.52 -2.10
N LEU A 362 3.09 11.55 -1.22
CA LEU A 362 2.11 11.21 -0.17
C LEU A 362 1.83 12.39 0.76
N LEU A 363 2.87 13.09 1.21
CA LEU A 363 2.71 14.30 2.03
C LEU A 363 1.91 15.38 1.29
N LEU A 364 2.07 15.50 -0.04
CA LEU A 364 1.31 16.48 -0.84
C LEU A 364 -0.19 16.15 -0.94
N GLU A 365 -0.53 14.87 -1.06
CA GLU A 365 -1.91 14.42 -1.24
C GLU A 365 -2.73 14.43 0.06
N HIS A 366 -2.09 14.32 1.23
CA HIS A 366 -2.72 14.10 2.54
C HIS A 366 -3.47 15.33 3.12
N LYS A 367 -4.11 16.17 2.28
CA LYS A 367 -4.84 17.41 2.63
C LYS A 367 -5.91 17.31 3.75
N LEU A 368 -6.15 16.16 4.36
CA LEU A 368 -7.06 15.94 5.49
C LEU A 368 -6.43 15.03 6.56
N GLY A 369 -6.02 15.63 7.69
CA GLY A 369 -6.29 15.03 9.00
C GLY A 369 -5.24 14.13 9.66
N THR A 370 -4.01 14.61 9.85
CA THR A 370 -3.48 14.80 11.23
C THR A 370 -2.58 16.04 11.24
N PRO A 371 -2.60 16.89 12.28
CA PRO A 371 -1.85 18.15 12.29
C PRO A 371 -0.32 18.01 12.40
N LYS A 372 0.22 16.80 12.54
CA LYS A 372 1.58 16.58 13.04
C LYS A 372 2.62 16.18 12.01
N TRP A 373 2.22 15.74 10.82
CA TRP A 373 3.15 15.31 9.76
C TRP A 373 3.35 16.40 8.68
N ASN A 374 2.98 17.64 9.00
CA ASN A 374 2.98 18.80 8.11
C ASN A 374 4.17 19.74 8.34
N SER A 375 5.33 19.26 8.80
CA SER A 375 6.49 20.15 8.91
C SER A 375 7.09 20.35 7.51
N ALA A 376 7.04 21.59 7.02
CA ALA A 376 7.86 22.03 5.90
C ALA A 376 9.34 21.60 6.06
N ASP A 377 9.79 21.49 7.31
CA ASP A 377 11.09 20.99 7.74
C ASP A 377 11.39 19.59 7.22
N LYS A 378 10.47 18.62 7.35
CA LYS A 378 10.70 17.26 6.82
C LYS A 378 10.72 17.25 5.30
N CYS A 379 9.85 18.01 4.64
CA CYS A 379 9.89 18.16 3.18
C CYS A 379 11.22 18.74 2.72
N LEU A 380 11.79 19.68 3.49
CA LEU A 380 13.09 20.29 3.21
C LEU A 380 14.25 19.31 3.44
N GLU A 381 14.27 18.59 4.57
CA GLU A 381 15.29 17.56 4.83
C GLU A 381 15.32 16.53 3.70
N LEU A 382 14.15 16.08 3.24
CA LEU A 382 14.05 15.12 2.15
C LEU A 382 14.49 15.74 0.82
N ALA A 383 14.15 17.01 0.56
CA ALA A 383 14.62 17.73 -0.62
C ALA A 383 16.16 17.90 -0.62
N GLU A 384 16.76 18.20 0.53
CA GLU A 384 18.22 18.25 0.72
C GLU A 384 18.86 16.87 0.50
N GLU A 385 18.26 15.78 0.99
CA GLU A 385 18.72 14.41 0.73
C GLU A 385 18.62 14.01 -0.76
N ILE A 386 17.57 14.47 -1.46
CA ILE A 386 17.39 14.24 -2.90
C ILE A 386 18.36 15.12 -3.72
N SER A 387 18.75 16.29 -3.21
CA SER A 387 19.59 17.26 -3.90
C SER A 387 20.97 16.68 -4.23
N GLY A 388 21.11 16.20 -5.47
CA GLY A 388 22.30 15.45 -5.91
C GLY A 388 21.99 14.35 -6.92
N GLN A 389 20.77 13.81 -6.93
CA GLN A 389 20.34 12.70 -7.79
C GLN A 389 19.42 13.17 -8.92
N PRO A 390 19.39 12.54 -10.12
CA PRO A 390 18.82 13.10 -11.36
C PRO A 390 17.31 13.45 -11.37
N VAL A 391 16.57 13.24 -10.29
CA VAL A 391 15.11 13.50 -10.20
C VAL A 391 14.82 14.91 -9.66
N LYS A 392 15.61 15.91 -10.07
CA LYS A 392 15.90 17.12 -9.27
C LYS A 392 14.80 18.18 -9.22
N GLU A 393 14.15 18.53 -10.32
CA GLU A 393 13.47 19.83 -10.38
C GLU A 393 11.98 19.77 -10.05
N GLU A 394 11.21 18.88 -10.70
CA GLU A 394 9.75 18.81 -10.53
C GLU A 394 9.33 18.45 -9.09
N ILE A 395 10.12 17.62 -8.41
CA ILE A 395 9.78 17.11 -7.08
C ILE A 395 10.15 18.11 -5.99
N ILE A 396 11.28 18.80 -6.15
CA ILE A 396 11.66 19.93 -5.30
C ILE A 396 10.60 21.03 -5.46
N ALA A 397 10.21 21.35 -6.70
CA ALA A 397 9.15 22.32 -7.00
C ALA A 397 7.81 21.95 -6.30
N ASP A 398 7.38 20.70 -6.40
CA ASP A 398 6.12 20.25 -5.79
C ASP A 398 6.15 20.25 -4.25
N MET A 399 7.28 19.89 -3.63
CA MET A 399 7.46 20.00 -2.18
C MET A 399 7.41 21.46 -1.71
N LEU A 400 8.03 22.37 -2.46
CA LEU A 400 8.09 23.80 -2.12
C LEU A 400 6.74 24.52 -2.30
N LYS A 401 5.93 24.10 -3.28
CA LYS A 401 4.54 24.59 -3.41
C LYS A 401 3.72 24.30 -2.15
N LEU A 402 3.97 23.19 -1.45
CA LEU A 402 3.30 22.90 -0.18
C LEU A 402 3.87 23.69 0.99
N VAL A 403 5.17 23.90 1.02
CA VAL A 403 5.81 24.80 2.00
C VAL A 403 5.19 26.20 1.93
N ARG A 404 4.95 26.71 0.72
CA ARG A 404 4.21 27.97 0.47
C ARG A 404 2.76 27.93 0.98
N TYR A 405 2.03 26.83 0.74
CA TYR A 405 0.66 26.68 1.21
C TYR A 405 0.56 26.66 2.75
N TYR A 406 1.52 26.02 3.43
CA TYR A 406 1.57 25.95 4.89
C TYR A 406 2.13 27.22 5.54
N GLY A 407 3.01 27.98 4.86
CA GLY A 407 3.46 29.30 5.31
C GLY A 407 2.29 30.26 5.60
N ASN A 408 1.20 30.15 4.84
CA ASN A 408 -0.04 30.90 5.06
C ASN A 408 -0.86 30.48 6.30
N ARG A 409 -0.37 29.51 7.11
CA ARG A 409 -1.02 29.01 8.34
C ARG A 409 -0.19 29.24 9.62
N GLY A 410 0.79 30.14 9.60
CA GLY A 410 1.55 30.57 10.79
C GLY A 410 2.98 30.06 10.91
N GLU A 411 3.57 29.52 9.83
CA GLU A 411 4.98 29.10 9.76
C GLU A 411 5.74 29.78 8.61
N LEU A 412 5.45 31.06 8.37
CA LEU A 412 5.95 31.82 7.22
C LEU A 412 7.49 31.93 7.19
N LEU A 413 8.13 32.19 8.34
CA LEU A 413 9.60 32.25 8.46
C LEU A 413 10.28 30.99 7.91
N LYS A 414 9.80 29.81 8.33
CA LYS A 414 10.33 28.53 7.87
C LYS A 414 10.10 28.36 6.37
N ALA A 415 8.90 28.68 5.90
CA ALA A 415 8.56 28.57 4.49
C ALA A 415 9.47 29.41 3.58
N VAL A 416 9.79 30.63 4.02
CA VAL A 416 10.71 31.50 3.29
C VAL A 416 12.14 30.96 3.30
N THR A 417 12.66 30.49 4.46
CA THR A 417 14.01 29.88 4.50
C THR A 417 14.14 28.64 3.60
N CYS A 418 13.05 27.87 3.46
CA CYS A 418 13.00 26.73 2.56
C CYS A 418 13.06 27.16 1.08
N LEU A 419 12.31 28.20 0.72
CA LEU A 419 12.32 28.78 -0.62
C LEU A 419 13.68 29.40 -0.97
N GLU A 420 14.40 30.00 -0.01
CA GLU A 420 15.74 30.55 -0.26
C GLU A 420 16.73 29.46 -0.68
N LYS A 421 16.74 28.33 0.05
CA LYS A 421 17.57 27.17 -0.27
C LYS A 421 17.20 26.54 -1.61
N ALA A 422 15.92 26.54 -1.96
CA ALA A 422 15.45 26.01 -3.23
C ALA A 422 16.07 26.70 -4.45
N VAL A 423 16.31 28.01 -4.34
CA VAL A 423 16.96 28.78 -5.40
C VAL A 423 18.40 28.31 -5.60
N ASP A 424 19.11 27.93 -4.54
CA ASP A 424 20.46 27.35 -4.64
C ASP A 424 20.47 26.00 -5.38
N TYR A 425 19.33 25.31 -5.41
CA TYR A 425 19.12 24.07 -6.16
C TYR A 425 18.60 24.28 -7.59
N GLY A 426 18.38 25.53 -8.02
CA GLY A 426 17.94 25.87 -9.37
C GLY A 426 16.43 26.02 -9.54
N TYR A 427 15.62 25.99 -8.46
CA TYR A 427 14.19 26.31 -8.55
C TYR A 427 14.00 27.82 -8.70
N ARG A 428 13.31 28.24 -9.77
CA ARG A 428 13.23 29.65 -10.16
C ARG A 428 11.84 30.29 -10.17
N ASP A 429 10.78 29.50 -10.03
CA ASP A 429 9.42 29.96 -10.35
C ASP A 429 8.80 30.94 -9.33
N ASP A 430 9.19 30.89 -8.04
CA ASP A 430 8.42 31.57 -6.97
C ASP A 430 9.24 32.44 -6.01
N TYR A 431 10.52 32.70 -6.26
CA TYR A 431 11.35 33.45 -5.29
C TYR A 431 11.14 34.97 -5.30
N SER A 432 10.29 35.49 -6.19
CA SER A 432 9.71 36.83 -6.06
C SER A 432 8.89 37.00 -4.77
N ILE A 433 8.27 35.92 -4.29
CA ILE A 433 7.53 35.89 -3.02
C ILE A 433 8.46 36.11 -1.83
N ILE A 434 9.66 35.53 -1.86
CA ILE A 434 10.70 35.75 -0.84
C ILE A 434 11.00 37.25 -0.73
N GLY A 435 11.19 37.91 -1.87
CA GLY A 435 11.48 39.33 -1.91
C GLY A 435 10.32 40.18 -1.35
N MET A 436 9.08 39.87 -1.72
CA MET A 436 7.90 40.56 -1.20
C MET A 436 7.74 40.40 0.31
N VAL A 437 7.97 39.20 0.86
CA VAL A 437 7.85 38.94 2.30
C VAL A 437 8.89 39.75 3.09
N TYR A 438 10.13 39.84 2.59
CA TYR A 438 11.15 40.67 3.24
C TYR A 438 10.87 42.18 3.12
N LEU A 439 10.32 42.64 1.99
CA LEU A 439 9.94 44.05 1.81
C LEU A 439 8.83 44.50 2.77
N ASN A 440 7.85 43.62 3.01
CA ASN A 440 6.69 43.92 3.84
C ASN A 440 6.98 43.70 5.34
N GLY A 441 7.74 42.65 5.67
CA GLY A 441 7.90 42.18 7.05
C GLY A 441 6.61 41.55 7.57
N ASP A 442 6.44 40.25 7.30
CA ASP A 442 5.25 39.48 7.65
C ASP A 442 5.50 38.54 8.86
N GLU A 443 4.50 37.75 9.29
CA GLU A 443 4.52 36.93 10.51
C GLU A 443 5.86 36.21 10.79
N GLY A 444 6.60 36.69 11.79
CA GLY A 444 7.87 36.09 12.25
C GLY A 444 9.11 36.43 11.41
N ILE A 445 8.98 37.29 10.39
CA ILE A 445 10.09 37.77 9.55
C ILE A 445 10.23 39.28 9.76
N GLU A 446 11.39 39.70 10.25
CA GLU A 446 11.69 41.13 10.32
C GLU A 446 11.80 41.72 8.91
N ARG A 447 11.22 42.91 8.73
CA ARG A 447 11.28 43.65 7.48
C ARG A 447 12.74 43.96 7.15
N ASP A 448 13.21 43.43 6.03
CA ASP A 448 14.55 43.65 5.48
C ASP A 448 14.44 44.10 4.03
N VAL A 449 14.42 45.41 3.84
CA VAL A 449 14.22 46.01 2.51
C VAL A 449 15.39 45.70 1.55
N SER A 450 16.60 45.53 2.07
CA SER A 450 17.79 45.20 1.27
C SER A 450 17.74 43.77 0.76
N LYS A 451 17.37 42.83 1.63
CA LYS A 451 17.18 41.43 1.26
C LYS A 451 15.96 41.26 0.34
N GLY A 452 14.89 42.01 0.59
CA GLY A 452 13.70 42.06 -0.26
C GLY A 452 14.00 42.51 -1.70
N PHE A 453 14.73 43.62 -1.84
CA PHE A 453 15.17 44.12 -3.14
C PHE A 453 16.09 43.11 -3.85
N PHE A 454 17.07 42.55 -3.14
CA PHE A 454 17.99 41.56 -3.70
C PHE A 454 17.25 40.37 -4.34
N TRP A 455 16.30 39.77 -3.63
CA TRP A 455 15.55 38.62 -4.14
C TRP A 455 14.63 38.97 -5.32
N LEU A 456 13.92 40.11 -5.27
CA LEU A 456 13.11 40.59 -6.40
C LEU A 456 13.95 40.88 -7.64
N LYS A 457 15.13 41.48 -7.45
CA LYS A 457 16.03 41.82 -8.55
C LYS A 457 16.66 40.58 -9.17
N LYS A 458 17.11 39.63 -8.33
CA LYS A 458 17.60 38.32 -8.78
C LYS A 458 16.53 37.60 -9.61
N PHE A 459 15.26 37.66 -9.18
CA PHE A 459 14.12 37.03 -9.88
C PHE A 459 13.96 37.58 -11.27
N TYR A 460 13.91 38.91 -11.35
CA TYR A 460 13.80 39.60 -12.61
C TYR A 460 14.99 39.29 -13.53
N ASP A 461 16.21 39.27 -13.02
CA ASP A 461 17.40 39.06 -13.85
C ASP A 461 17.51 37.61 -14.38
N ASP A 462 17.29 36.58 -13.55
CA ASP A 462 17.27 35.18 -14.01
C ASP A 462 16.12 34.94 -14.99
N TYR A 463 14.92 35.45 -14.69
CA TYR A 463 13.77 35.36 -15.59
C TYR A 463 14.08 35.98 -16.96
N MET A 464 14.72 37.15 -16.97
CA MET A 464 15.08 37.84 -18.21
C MET A 464 16.20 37.14 -18.99
N MET A 465 17.08 36.38 -18.34
CA MET A 465 18.07 35.53 -19.02
C MET A 465 17.42 34.29 -19.67
N GLU A 466 16.38 33.73 -19.04
CA GLU A 466 15.72 32.48 -19.46
C GLU A 466 14.59 32.71 -20.49
N ARG A 467 14.14 33.96 -20.64
CA ARG A 467 13.09 34.44 -21.56
C ARG A 467 13.32 34.17 -23.06
N LEU A 468 14.45 33.55 -23.44
CA LEU A 468 14.71 33.08 -24.80
C LEU A 468 14.06 31.73 -25.14
N ALA A 469 13.35 31.07 -24.20
CA ALA A 469 12.92 29.67 -24.39
C ALA A 469 11.44 29.30 -24.16
N LEU A 470 10.57 30.08 -23.49
CA LEU A 470 9.21 29.61 -23.14
C LEU A 470 8.10 30.68 -23.21
N GLU A 471 6.89 30.26 -23.60
CA GLU A 471 5.66 31.04 -23.83
C GLU A 471 4.69 31.09 -22.62
N GLU A 472 5.14 30.94 -21.37
CA GLU A 472 4.22 30.97 -20.21
C GLU A 472 4.07 32.36 -19.54
N GLU A 473 2.83 32.68 -19.14
CA GLU A 473 2.39 33.92 -18.48
C GLU A 473 2.79 33.97 -16.99
N VAL A 474 4.04 34.33 -16.70
CA VAL A 474 4.40 34.85 -15.37
C VAL A 474 4.01 36.34 -15.29
N ASP A 475 3.35 36.77 -14.20
CA ASP A 475 3.00 38.19 -13.97
C ASP A 475 4.23 39.03 -13.61
N ILE A 476 5.11 39.24 -14.60
CA ILE A 476 6.30 40.10 -14.49
C ILE A 476 5.90 41.56 -14.29
N GLY A 477 4.71 41.96 -14.78
CA GLY A 477 4.24 43.35 -14.66
C GLY A 477 4.14 43.79 -13.21
N SER A 478 3.65 42.91 -12.33
CA SER A 478 3.67 43.13 -10.89
C SER A 478 5.09 43.24 -10.31
N ILE A 479 6.03 42.41 -10.76
CA ILE A 479 7.44 42.44 -10.28
C ILE A 479 8.15 43.73 -10.70
N GLU A 480 7.99 44.15 -11.95
CA GLU A 480 8.57 45.40 -12.45
C GLU A 480 8.00 46.61 -11.70
N TYR A 481 6.70 46.63 -11.43
CA TYR A 481 6.10 47.68 -10.61
C TYR A 481 6.71 47.73 -9.20
N GLN A 482 6.91 46.58 -8.55
CA GLN A 482 7.54 46.52 -7.22
C GLN A 482 9.01 46.97 -7.25
N LEU A 483 9.78 46.59 -8.28
CA LEU A 483 11.14 47.11 -8.49
C LEU A 483 11.12 48.63 -8.68
N GLY A 484 10.14 49.16 -9.42
CA GLY A 484 9.90 50.59 -9.57
C GLY A 484 9.66 51.30 -8.24
N GLU A 485 8.83 50.72 -7.36
CA GLU A 485 8.60 51.24 -6.01
C GLU A 485 9.87 51.21 -5.15
N CYS A 486 10.72 50.17 -5.29
CA CYS A 486 11.99 50.11 -4.60
C CYS A 486 12.94 51.24 -5.01
N TYR A 487 13.10 51.49 -6.32
CA TYR A 487 13.92 52.60 -6.81
C TYR A 487 13.33 53.97 -6.48
N TYR A 488 11.99 54.12 -6.51
CA TYR A 488 11.34 55.40 -6.22
C TYR A 488 11.46 55.80 -4.75
N ASN A 489 11.39 54.83 -3.84
CA ASN A 489 11.40 55.06 -2.39
C ASN A 489 12.75 54.75 -1.73
N GLY A 490 13.77 54.32 -2.49
CA GLY A 490 15.07 53.90 -1.97
C GLY A 490 15.02 52.66 -1.06
N LEU A 491 14.16 51.68 -1.36
CA LEU A 491 14.00 50.46 -0.57
C LEU A 491 15.06 49.43 -0.95
N GLY A 492 16.11 49.32 -0.15
CA GLY A 492 17.20 48.35 -0.38
C GLY A 492 18.14 48.70 -1.54
N VAL A 493 17.91 49.84 -2.20
CA VAL A 493 18.70 50.39 -3.30
C VAL A 493 18.73 51.91 -3.19
N GLU A 494 19.70 52.58 -3.82
CA GLU A 494 19.73 54.05 -3.88
C GLU A 494 18.50 54.59 -4.61
N GLU A 495 17.90 55.65 -4.07
CA GLU A 495 16.73 56.29 -4.68
C GLU A 495 17.08 56.82 -6.07
N SER A 496 16.32 56.37 -7.08
CA SER A 496 16.49 56.77 -8.47
C SER A 496 15.13 56.85 -9.15
N ARG A 497 14.65 58.09 -9.32
CA ARG A 497 13.40 58.34 -10.06
C ARG A 497 13.50 57.92 -11.52
N MET A 498 14.69 58.02 -12.11
CA MET A 498 14.92 57.59 -13.50
C MET A 498 14.76 56.09 -13.64
N ASP A 499 15.41 55.29 -12.79
CA ASP A 499 15.28 53.83 -12.83
C ASP A 499 13.85 53.40 -12.48
N ALA A 500 13.22 54.04 -11.48
CA ALA A 500 11.83 53.79 -11.14
C ALA A 500 10.89 53.97 -12.33
N MET A 501 11.07 55.06 -13.09
CA MET A 501 10.25 55.35 -14.27
C MET A 501 10.42 54.29 -15.36
N VAL A 502 11.65 53.82 -15.59
CA VAL A 502 11.92 52.74 -16.56
C VAL A 502 11.18 51.46 -16.19
N TYR A 503 11.14 51.10 -14.90
CA TYR A 503 10.41 49.91 -14.46
C TYR A 503 8.88 50.11 -14.51
N TYR A 504 8.37 51.31 -14.17
CA TYR A 504 6.94 51.61 -14.31
C TYR A 504 6.48 51.58 -15.78
N GLU A 505 7.27 52.12 -16.71
CA GLU A 505 6.96 52.06 -18.14
C GLU A 505 6.85 50.61 -18.63
N ARG A 506 7.81 49.75 -18.26
CA ARG A 506 7.78 48.32 -18.62
C ARG A 506 6.58 47.58 -18.04
N ALA A 507 6.19 47.89 -16.80
CA ALA A 507 5.00 47.32 -16.18
C ALA A 507 3.71 47.82 -16.85
N ALA A 508 3.65 49.09 -17.23
CA ALA A 508 2.54 49.71 -17.94
C ALA A 508 2.35 49.18 -19.36
N ASP A 509 3.45 48.86 -20.05
CA ASP A 509 3.46 48.21 -21.37
C ASP A 509 2.92 46.79 -21.31
N ARG A 510 3.10 46.11 -20.18
CA ARG A 510 2.49 44.80 -19.88
C ARG A 510 1.03 44.91 -19.38
N GLY A 511 0.44 46.09 -19.40
CA GLY A 511 -0.97 46.31 -19.09
C GLY A 511 -1.26 46.59 -17.61
N LEU A 512 -0.26 46.79 -16.76
CA LEU A 512 -0.48 47.10 -15.34
C LEU A 512 -0.94 48.57 -15.16
N GLU A 513 -2.23 48.79 -14.91
CA GLU A 513 -2.79 50.14 -14.75
C GLU A 513 -2.21 50.91 -13.56
N ALA A 514 -1.80 50.21 -12.50
CA ALA A 514 -1.17 50.84 -11.33
C ALA A 514 0.13 51.55 -11.71
N ALA A 515 0.90 50.98 -12.64
CA ALA A 515 2.13 51.59 -13.15
C ALA A 515 1.83 52.83 -14.01
N ARG A 516 0.79 52.79 -14.87
CA ARG A 516 0.36 53.95 -15.68
C ARG A 516 0.03 55.16 -14.80
N LYS A 517 -0.71 54.95 -13.72
CA LYS A 517 -1.03 56.03 -12.75
C LYS A 517 0.22 56.64 -12.13
N LYS A 518 1.26 55.84 -11.86
CA LYS A 518 2.54 56.35 -11.32
C LYS A 518 3.29 57.20 -12.34
N ILE A 519 3.28 56.82 -13.62
CA ILE A 519 3.85 57.60 -14.74
C ILE A 519 3.13 58.94 -14.90
N ASP A 520 1.79 58.92 -14.89
CA ASP A 520 0.95 60.11 -15.06
C ASP A 520 1.08 61.12 -13.90
N ILE A 521 1.41 60.65 -12.69
CA ILE A 521 1.65 61.51 -11.52
C ILE A 521 3.08 62.09 -11.54
N ALA A 522 4.04 61.39 -12.16
CA ALA A 522 5.44 61.78 -12.21
C ALA A 522 5.79 62.70 -13.40
N THR A 523 4.87 62.88 -14.36
CA THR A 523 4.96 63.79 -15.51
C THR A 523 4.25 65.11 -15.21
#